data_AF-D3BAP7-F1
#
_entry.id   AF-D3BAP7-F1
#
_cell.length_a   1.000
_cell.length_b   1.000
_cell.length_c   1.000
_cell.angle_alpha   90.00
_cell.angle_beta   90.00
_cell.angle_gamma   90.00
#
_symmetry.space_group_name_H-M   'P 1'
#
loop_
_entity.id
_entity.type
_entity.pdbx_description
1 polymer ?
#
loop_
_entity_poly.entity_id
_entity_poly.type
_entity_poly.pdbx_seq_one_letter_code
_entity_poly.pdbx_strand_id
1 'polypeptide(L)'
;MNSLLAATISTGVCCLLWLKICQISAHKKILTSPQTRKLIHIGTGFIFIFTWGLFPVHNAMSRFCAALIPGIVTLQFSLIGFGVMKDQQTVNSMSRTGDPRELLLGPASYGVIFVVTSIVYWMHSPIGITALSMLFVGDGFAGLIGQEIKTSRLPHNKSKTVGGTLAFIVSSIYMPSLFVVTIICAAVESIPLEDWDNITVFLTCVGSLMLMGWT
;
A
#
# COMPACT_ATOMS: atom_id res chain seq x y z
N MET A 1 -25.49 -14.73 0.09
CA MET A 1 -24.78 -14.82 1.38
C MET A 1 -23.53 -15.70 1.27
N ASN A 2 -23.66 -16.95 0.83
CA ASN A 2 -22.55 -17.92 0.79
C ASN A 2 -21.35 -17.50 -0.08
N SER A 3 -21.60 -16.90 -1.25
CA SER A 3 -20.52 -16.41 -2.13
C SER A 3 -19.76 -15.21 -1.55
N LEU A 4 -20.48 -14.30 -0.89
CA LEU A 4 -19.89 -13.12 -0.25
C LEU A 4 -19.02 -13.53 0.94
N LEU A 5 -19.50 -14.44 1.77
CA LEU A 5 -18.76 -14.98 2.90
C LEU A 5 -17.51 -15.73 2.42
N ALA A 6 -17.64 -16.59 1.40
CA ALA A 6 -16.52 -17.30 0.80
C ALA A 6 -15.46 -16.33 0.27
N ALA A 7 -15.85 -15.31 -0.51
CA ALA A 7 -14.94 -14.29 -1.03
C ALA A 7 -14.19 -13.54 0.09
N THR A 8 -14.93 -13.15 1.15
CA THR A 8 -14.36 -12.44 2.31
C THR A 8 -13.34 -13.31 3.05
N ILE A 9 -13.69 -14.56 3.33
CA ILE A 9 -12.81 -15.52 4.01
C ILE A 9 -11.58 -15.82 3.15
N SER A 10 -11.77 -16.14 1.87
CA SER A 10 -10.66 -16.42 0.95
C SER A 10 -9.69 -15.24 0.85
N THR A 11 -10.22 -14.02 0.70
CA THR A 11 -9.40 -12.80 0.65
C THR A 11 -8.63 -12.60 1.95
N GLY A 12 -9.31 -12.70 3.09
CA GLY A 12 -8.70 -12.56 4.41
C GLY A 12 -7.61 -13.60 4.65
N VAL A 13 -7.86 -14.87 4.30
CA VAL A 13 -6.87 -15.96 4.41
C VAL A 13 -5.67 -15.68 3.52
N CYS A 14 -5.85 -15.29 2.26
CA CYS A 14 -4.73 -14.98 1.36
C CYS A 14 -3.87 -13.82 1.88
N CYS A 15 -4.50 -12.72 2.31
CA CYS A 15 -3.78 -11.57 2.87
C CYS A 15 -3.02 -11.95 4.16
N LEU A 16 -3.66 -12.68 5.08
CA LEU A 16 -3.04 -13.10 6.34
C LEU A 16 -1.90 -14.10 6.11
N LEU A 17 -2.07 -15.05 5.20
CA LEU A 17 -1.00 -15.99 4.82
C LEU A 17 0.20 -15.25 4.27
N TRP A 18 -0.01 -14.29 3.35
CA TRP A 18 1.08 -13.47 2.82
C TRP A 18 1.80 -12.67 3.91
N LEU A 19 1.04 -11.97 4.77
CA LEU A 19 1.61 -11.24 5.92
C LEU A 19 2.45 -12.17 6.80
N LYS A 20 1.94 -13.36 7.12
CA LYS A 20 2.66 -14.33 7.96
C LYS A 20 3.92 -14.85 7.28
N ILE A 21 3.89 -15.14 5.98
CA ILE A 21 5.08 -15.53 5.21
C ILE A 21 6.15 -14.44 5.30
N CYS A 22 5.79 -13.18 5.05
CA CYS A 22 6.73 -12.06 5.14
C CYS A 22 7.28 -11.86 6.56
N GLN A 23 6.43 -11.95 7.59
CA GLN A 23 6.84 -11.84 9.00
C GLN A 23 7.79 -12.98 9.42
N ILE A 24 7.55 -14.21 8.96
CA ILE A 24 8.43 -15.35 9.21
C ILE A 24 9.78 -15.14 8.52
N SER A 25 9.78 -14.66 7.27
CA SER A 25 11.01 -14.37 6.53
C SER A 25 11.85 -13.28 7.19
N ALA A 26 11.21 -12.24 7.75
CA ALA A 26 11.89 -11.21 8.55
C ALA A 26 12.46 -11.81 9.85
N HIS A 27 11.68 -12.60 10.58
CA HIS A 27 12.12 -13.23 11.83
C HIS A 27 13.31 -14.18 11.61
N LYS A 28 13.30 -14.93 10.51
CA LYS A 28 14.42 -15.81 10.09
C LYS A 28 15.62 -15.03 9.53
N LYS A 29 15.57 -13.69 9.52
CA LYS A 29 16.61 -12.80 8.95
C LYS A 29 16.93 -13.11 7.48
N ILE A 30 15.98 -13.68 6.74
CA ILE A 30 16.09 -13.89 5.28
C ILE A 30 15.95 -12.55 4.57
N LEU A 31 15.08 -11.69 5.09
CA LEU A 31 14.81 -10.35 4.60
C LEU A 31 15.10 -9.33 5.70
N THR A 32 15.60 -8.16 5.31
CA THR A 32 15.74 -7.01 6.20
C THR A 32 14.37 -6.36 6.46
N SER A 33 14.20 -5.64 7.58
CA SER A 33 12.95 -4.92 7.88
C SER A 33 12.50 -4.01 6.72
N PRO A 34 13.37 -3.19 6.10
CA PRO A 34 13.00 -2.37 4.94
C PRO A 34 12.48 -3.18 3.74
N GLN A 35 13.14 -4.28 3.39
CA GLN A 35 12.70 -5.19 2.31
C GLN A 35 11.36 -5.85 2.66
N THR A 36 11.20 -6.33 3.89
CA THR A 36 9.95 -6.95 4.35
C THR A 36 8.78 -5.97 4.28
N ARG A 37 8.95 -4.73 4.74
CA ARG A 37 7.92 -3.68 4.65
C ARG A 37 7.44 -3.48 3.23
N LYS A 38 8.38 -3.36 2.28
CA LYS A 38 8.05 -3.11 0.87
C LYS A 38 7.47 -4.35 0.18
N LEU A 39 7.89 -5.56 0.54
CA LEU A 39 7.26 -6.79 0.06
C LEU A 39 5.84 -6.98 0.61
N ILE A 40 5.60 -6.64 1.88
CA ILE A 40 4.24 -6.62 2.44
C ILE A 40 3.40 -5.61 1.69
N HIS A 41 3.89 -4.39 1.51
CA HIS A 41 3.22 -3.31 0.78
C HIS A 41 2.78 -3.75 -0.62
N ILE A 42 3.73 -4.22 -1.45
CA ILE A 42 3.46 -4.66 -2.82
C ILE A 42 2.53 -5.89 -2.84
N GLY A 43 2.88 -6.94 -2.10
CA GLY A 43 2.19 -8.22 -2.20
C GLY A 43 0.77 -8.18 -1.63
N THR A 44 0.55 -7.47 -0.51
CA THR A 44 -0.82 -7.28 0.01
C THR A 44 -1.68 -6.49 -0.97
N GLY A 45 -1.12 -5.46 -1.62
CA GLY A 45 -1.82 -4.68 -2.63
C GLY A 45 -2.29 -5.53 -3.82
N PHE A 46 -1.39 -6.33 -4.40
CA PHE A 46 -1.75 -7.25 -5.49
C PHE A 46 -2.80 -8.27 -5.07
N ILE A 47 -2.58 -8.99 -3.96
CA ILE A 47 -3.53 -9.99 -3.47
C ILE A 47 -4.91 -9.37 -3.29
N PHE A 48 -4.97 -8.20 -2.67
CA PHE A 48 -6.25 -7.54 -2.39
C PHE A 48 -6.98 -7.10 -3.66
N ILE A 49 -6.31 -6.47 -4.63
CA ILE A 49 -6.96 -6.08 -5.89
C ILE A 49 -7.40 -7.30 -6.69
N PHE A 50 -6.58 -8.33 -6.83
CA PHE A 50 -6.98 -9.52 -7.58
C PHE A 50 -8.17 -10.24 -6.94
N THR A 51 -8.24 -10.23 -5.61
CA THR A 51 -9.36 -10.84 -4.89
C THR A 51 -10.64 -10.01 -4.93
N TRP A 52 -10.63 -8.75 -5.36
CA TRP A 52 -11.88 -8.01 -5.65
C TRP A 52 -12.76 -8.75 -6.66
N GLY A 53 -12.17 -9.44 -7.62
CA GLY A 53 -12.90 -10.25 -8.61
C GLY A 53 -13.66 -11.44 -8.03
N LEU A 54 -13.39 -11.85 -6.78
CA LEU A 54 -14.14 -12.90 -6.08
C LEU A 54 -15.47 -12.39 -5.53
N PHE A 55 -15.61 -11.08 -5.33
CA PHE A 55 -16.79 -10.49 -4.71
C PHE A 55 -17.92 -10.32 -5.74
N PRO A 56 -19.18 -10.66 -5.39
CA PRO A 56 -20.31 -10.46 -6.29
C PRO A 56 -20.50 -8.98 -6.66
N VAL A 57 -20.38 -8.64 -7.95
CA VAL A 57 -20.38 -7.25 -8.44
C VAL A 57 -21.70 -6.52 -8.14
N HIS A 58 -22.84 -7.21 -8.26
CA HIS A 58 -24.16 -6.62 -8.07
C HIS A 58 -24.62 -6.55 -6.60
N ASN A 59 -23.80 -6.98 -5.65
CA ASN A 59 -24.15 -6.95 -4.24
C ASN A 59 -23.55 -5.72 -3.55
N ALA A 60 -24.43 -4.85 -3.04
CA ALA A 60 -24.03 -3.62 -2.34
C ALA A 60 -23.16 -3.86 -1.09
N MET A 61 -23.23 -5.06 -0.50
CA MET A 61 -22.40 -5.43 0.67
C MET A 61 -20.96 -5.80 0.31
N SER A 62 -20.68 -6.09 -0.97
CA SER A 62 -19.34 -6.53 -1.42
C SER A 62 -18.25 -5.53 -1.05
N ARG A 63 -18.50 -4.24 -1.24
CA ARG A 63 -17.56 -3.17 -0.89
C ARG A 63 -17.22 -3.12 0.60
N PHE A 64 -18.22 -3.33 1.45
CA PHE A 64 -18.05 -3.28 2.91
C PHE A 64 -17.36 -4.54 3.41
N CYS A 65 -17.72 -5.71 2.87
CA CYS A 65 -17.05 -6.97 3.20
C CYS A 65 -15.59 -6.97 2.74
N ALA A 66 -15.29 -6.44 1.55
CA ALA A 66 -13.91 -6.29 1.09
C ALA A 66 -13.13 -5.28 1.94
N ALA A 67 -13.74 -4.15 2.32
CA ALA A 67 -13.12 -3.15 3.19
C ALA A 67 -12.88 -3.65 4.62
N LEU A 68 -13.66 -4.63 5.09
CA LEU A 68 -13.49 -5.23 6.41
C LEU A 68 -12.12 -5.88 6.59
N ILE A 69 -11.56 -6.50 5.53
CA ILE A 69 -10.26 -7.18 5.58
C ILE A 69 -9.12 -6.20 5.94
N PRO A 70 -8.83 -5.15 5.14
CA PRO A 70 -7.83 -4.16 5.51
C PRO A 70 -8.25 -3.38 6.77
N GLY A 71 -9.54 -3.22 7.04
CA GLY A 71 -10.03 -2.56 8.26
C GLY A 71 -9.62 -3.26 9.55
N ILE A 72 -9.75 -4.59 9.61
CA ILE A 72 -9.31 -5.39 10.77
C ILE A 72 -7.79 -5.29 10.96
N VAL A 73 -7.02 -5.41 9.87
CA VAL A 73 -5.54 -5.30 9.92
C VAL A 73 -5.11 -3.90 10.34
N THR A 74 -5.79 -2.86 9.84
CA THR A 74 -5.57 -1.46 10.22
C THR A 74 -5.82 -1.24 11.70
N LEU A 75 -6.92 -1.79 12.22
CA LEU A 75 -7.24 -1.72 13.64
C LEU A 75 -6.15 -2.42 14.47
N GLN A 76 -5.68 -3.59 14.04
CA GLN A 76 -4.59 -4.29 14.72
C GLN A 76 -3.31 -3.43 14.78
N PHE A 77 -2.86 -2.87 13.65
CA PHE A 77 -1.68 -1.98 13.63
C PHE A 77 -1.88 -0.75 14.50
N SER A 78 -3.09 -0.19 14.51
CA SER A 78 -3.43 0.95 15.37
C SER A 78 -3.34 0.61 16.85
N LEU A 79 -3.90 -0.54 17.26
CA LEU A 79 -3.84 -1.00 18.65
C LEU A 79 -2.39 -1.26 19.10
N ILE A 80 -1.53 -1.77 18.22
CA ILE A 80 -0.10 -1.92 18.50
C ILE A 80 0.58 -0.56 18.63
N GLY A 81 0.31 0.36 17.71
CA GLY A 81 0.90 1.71 17.72
C GLY A 81 0.49 2.55 18.94
N PHE A 82 -0.73 2.40 19.43
CA PHE A 82 -1.19 3.02 20.69
C PHE A 82 -0.69 2.30 21.95
N GLY A 83 -0.01 1.15 21.82
CA GLY A 83 0.48 0.37 22.96
C GLY A 83 -0.60 -0.45 23.69
N VAL A 84 -1.82 -0.53 23.14
CA VAL A 84 -2.92 -1.35 23.69
C VAL A 84 -2.63 -2.84 23.49
N MET A 85 -2.02 -3.20 22.34
CA MET A 85 -1.59 -4.55 22.01
C MET A 85 -0.06 -4.62 21.93
N LYS A 86 0.55 -5.66 22.53
CA LYS A 86 2.00 -5.88 22.44
C LYS A 86 2.31 -6.97 21.43
N ASP A 87 2.86 -6.59 20.29
CA ASP A 87 3.31 -7.52 19.25
C ASP A 87 4.67 -7.06 18.69
N GLN A 88 5.75 -7.59 19.26
CA GLN A 88 7.10 -7.24 18.85
C GLN A 88 7.47 -7.79 17.47
N GLN A 89 6.86 -8.90 17.04
CA GLN A 89 7.12 -9.46 15.72
C GLN A 89 6.63 -8.50 14.62
N THR A 90 5.44 -7.94 14.82
CA THR A 90 4.89 -6.93 13.91
C THR A 90 5.72 -5.65 13.94
N VAL A 91 6.12 -5.16 15.12
CA VAL A 91 6.98 -3.97 15.23
C VAL A 91 8.32 -4.17 14.51
N ASN A 92 9.00 -5.29 14.75
CA ASN A 92 10.29 -5.59 14.13
C ASN A 92 10.23 -5.74 12.61
N SER A 93 9.09 -6.18 12.07
CA SER A 93 8.92 -6.36 10.62
C SER A 93 8.40 -5.13 9.91
N MET A 94 7.79 -4.16 10.63
CA MET A 94 7.06 -3.05 10.03
C MET A 94 7.55 -1.65 10.41
N SER A 95 8.30 -1.52 11.51
CA SER A 95 8.90 -0.25 11.94
C SER A 95 10.31 -0.06 11.35
N ARG A 96 10.63 1.19 11.03
CA ARG A 96 11.96 1.67 10.61
C ARG A 96 12.93 1.72 11.79
N THR A 97 12.51 2.24 12.94
CA THR A 97 13.39 2.43 14.12
C THR A 97 13.19 1.41 15.23
N GLY A 98 12.11 0.62 15.16
CA GLY A 98 11.64 -0.24 16.24
C GLY A 98 10.61 0.44 17.17
N ASP A 99 10.24 1.70 16.93
CA ASP A 99 9.14 2.36 17.64
C ASP A 99 7.77 1.88 17.12
N PRO A 100 6.92 1.28 17.97
CA PRO A 100 5.55 0.88 17.60
C PRO A 100 4.71 2.03 17.04
N ARG A 101 4.96 3.29 17.43
CA ARG A 101 4.16 4.45 16.99
C ARG A 101 4.24 4.69 15.49
N GLU A 102 5.33 4.26 14.84
CA GLU A 102 5.47 4.35 13.39
C GLU A 102 4.42 3.50 12.63
N LEU A 103 3.83 2.50 13.29
CA LEU A 103 2.75 1.71 12.70
C LEU A 103 1.51 2.56 12.39
N LEU A 104 1.29 3.66 13.13
CA LEU A 104 0.14 4.55 12.97
C LEU A 104 0.20 5.34 11.66
N LEU A 105 1.35 5.95 11.38
CA LEU A 105 1.52 6.78 10.18
C LEU A 105 1.99 5.98 8.96
N GLY A 106 2.61 4.81 9.14
CA GLY A 106 2.98 3.94 8.04
C GLY A 106 1.89 2.90 7.71
N PRO A 107 2.01 1.66 8.22
CA PRO A 107 1.07 0.56 7.93
C PRO A 107 -0.42 0.85 8.14
N ALA A 108 -0.80 1.56 9.21
CA ALA A 108 -2.21 1.83 9.49
C ALA A 108 -2.79 2.87 8.52
N SER A 109 -2.06 3.95 8.20
CA SER A 109 -2.50 4.92 7.19
C SER A 109 -2.69 4.27 5.81
N TYR A 110 -1.77 3.37 5.45
CA TYR A 110 -1.89 2.55 4.24
C TYR A 110 -3.15 1.69 4.25
N GLY A 111 -3.45 1.02 5.36
CA GLY A 111 -4.67 0.24 5.51
C GLY A 111 -5.95 1.09 5.44
N VAL A 112 -5.95 2.30 5.99
CA VAL A 112 -7.06 3.27 5.85
C VAL A 112 -7.30 3.63 4.38
N ILE A 113 -6.24 3.87 3.60
CA ILE A 113 -6.35 4.16 2.16
C ILE A 113 -7.05 3.01 1.43
N PHE A 114 -6.72 1.75 1.76
CA PHE A 114 -7.38 0.57 1.22
C PHE A 114 -8.87 0.51 1.60
N VAL A 115 -9.21 0.75 2.86
CA VAL A 115 -10.60 0.78 3.35
C VAL A 115 -11.42 1.84 2.61
N VAL A 116 -10.92 3.09 2.58
CA VAL A 116 -11.62 4.20 1.92
C VAL A 116 -11.80 3.93 0.44
N THR A 117 -10.75 3.45 -0.23
CA THR A 117 -10.81 3.15 -1.66
C THR A 117 -11.82 2.03 -1.96
N SER A 118 -11.82 0.97 -1.14
CA SER A 118 -12.79 -0.11 -1.26
C SER A 118 -14.22 0.33 -1.04
N ILE A 119 -14.50 1.35 -0.24
CA ILE A 119 -15.87 1.80 0.01
C ILE A 119 -16.33 2.82 -1.05
N VAL A 120 -15.45 3.76 -1.41
CA VAL A 120 -15.77 4.92 -2.26
C VAL A 120 -15.69 4.58 -3.74
N TYR A 121 -14.59 3.96 -4.18
CA TYR A 121 -14.30 3.73 -5.60
C TYR A 121 -14.59 2.30 -6.07
N TRP A 122 -15.20 1.48 -5.21
CA TRP A 122 -15.49 0.06 -5.43
C TRP A 122 -15.94 -0.26 -6.87
N MET A 123 -15.07 -0.86 -7.70
CA MET A 123 -15.36 -1.40 -9.05
C MET A 123 -16.12 -0.51 -10.05
N HIS A 124 -16.53 0.70 -9.67
CA HIS A 124 -17.34 1.63 -10.45
C HIS A 124 -16.49 2.75 -11.04
N SER A 125 -15.28 2.92 -10.51
CA SER A 125 -14.36 3.98 -10.88
C SER A 125 -12.96 3.41 -11.08
N PRO A 126 -12.27 3.74 -12.18
CA PRO A 126 -10.88 3.38 -12.36
C PRO A 126 -9.95 4.15 -11.39
N ILE A 127 -10.41 5.28 -10.80
CA ILE A 127 -9.60 6.11 -9.90
C ILE A 127 -9.05 5.30 -8.74
N GLY A 128 -9.89 4.50 -8.09
CA GLY A 128 -9.49 3.73 -6.92
C GLY A 128 -8.41 2.70 -7.23
N ILE A 129 -8.61 1.91 -8.29
CA ILE A 129 -7.64 0.89 -8.71
C ILE A 129 -6.34 1.54 -9.17
N THR A 130 -6.40 2.64 -9.93
CA THR A 130 -5.20 3.36 -10.36
C THR A 130 -4.43 3.95 -9.18
N ALA A 131 -5.11 4.63 -8.25
CA ALA A 131 -4.46 5.25 -7.10
C ALA A 131 -3.85 4.21 -6.15
N LEU A 132 -4.54 3.08 -5.91
CA LEU A 132 -3.97 1.97 -5.16
C LEU A 132 -2.77 1.37 -5.90
N SER A 133 -2.87 1.13 -7.21
CA SER A 133 -1.76 0.55 -7.99
C SER A 133 -0.53 1.44 -7.97
N MET A 134 -0.70 2.74 -8.14
CA MET A 134 0.39 3.70 -8.01
C MET A 134 1.03 3.69 -6.62
N LEU A 135 0.23 3.44 -5.58
CA LEU A 135 0.75 3.32 -4.22
C LEU A 135 1.48 1.98 -3.99
N PHE A 136 0.84 0.82 -4.21
CA PHE A 136 1.46 -0.46 -3.87
C PHE A 136 2.54 -0.90 -4.87
N VAL A 137 2.41 -0.53 -6.15
CA VAL A 137 3.44 -0.82 -7.16
C VAL A 137 4.45 0.32 -7.21
N GLY A 138 4.02 1.56 -7.49
CA GLY A 138 4.92 2.69 -7.69
C GLY A 138 5.84 2.92 -6.49
N ASP A 139 5.27 3.26 -5.33
CA ASP A 139 6.04 3.47 -4.10
C ASP A 139 6.71 2.17 -3.59
N GLY A 140 6.06 1.03 -3.80
CA GLY A 140 6.62 -0.29 -3.47
C GLY A 140 7.96 -0.55 -4.16
N PHE A 141 7.97 -0.47 -5.50
CA PHE A 141 9.16 -0.71 -6.32
C PHE A 141 10.19 0.42 -6.16
N ALA A 142 9.77 1.66 -5.99
CA ALA A 142 10.68 2.77 -5.66
C ALA A 142 11.49 2.47 -4.40
N GLY A 143 10.84 1.93 -3.37
CA GLY A 143 11.47 1.50 -2.13
C GLY A 143 12.41 0.31 -2.30
N LEU A 144 11.98 -0.76 -2.99
CA LEU A 144 12.82 -1.95 -3.22
C LEU A 144 14.05 -1.60 -4.07
N ILE A 145 13.83 -1.07 -5.27
CA ILE A 145 14.92 -0.76 -6.21
C ILE A 145 15.82 0.35 -5.67
N GLY A 146 15.24 1.36 -5.02
CA GLY A 146 16.01 2.45 -4.42
C GLY A 146 16.93 2.01 -3.28
N GLN A 147 16.65 0.88 -2.62
CA GLN A 147 17.50 0.27 -1.60
C GLN A 147 18.55 -0.68 -2.20
N GLU A 148 18.18 -1.46 -3.21
CA GLU A 148 19.08 -2.45 -3.83
C GLU A 148 20.08 -1.81 -4.81
N ILE A 149 19.66 -0.84 -5.62
CA ILE A 149 20.48 -0.23 -6.66
C ILE A 149 21.09 1.07 -6.12
N LYS A 150 22.41 1.06 -5.92
CA LYS A 150 23.18 2.25 -5.53
C LYS A 150 23.20 3.27 -6.66
N THR A 151 22.33 4.27 -6.54
CA THR A 151 22.26 5.45 -7.41
C THR A 151 22.43 6.72 -6.59
N SER A 152 22.67 7.84 -7.26
CA SER A 152 22.77 9.15 -6.61
C SER A 152 21.52 9.47 -5.80
N ARG A 153 21.70 10.11 -4.63
CA ARG A 153 20.59 10.67 -3.85
C ARG A 153 20.03 11.91 -4.53
N LEU A 154 18.75 12.21 -4.28
CA LEU A 154 18.17 13.43 -4.82
C LEU A 154 18.75 14.67 -4.10
N PRO A 155 19.03 15.78 -4.81
CA PRO A 155 19.62 16.98 -4.21
C PRO A 155 18.77 17.56 -3.06
N HIS A 156 17.45 17.48 -3.20
CA HIS A 156 16.46 18.04 -2.27
C HIS A 156 15.98 17.04 -1.20
N ASN A 157 16.27 15.74 -1.39
CA ASN A 157 15.87 14.69 -0.46
C ASN A 157 16.90 13.55 -0.41
N LYS A 158 17.66 13.49 0.68
CA LYS A 158 18.76 12.53 0.82
C LYS A 158 18.31 11.10 1.12
N SER A 159 17.06 10.88 1.53
CA SER A 159 16.55 9.52 1.77
C SER A 159 16.09 8.84 0.48
N LYS A 160 15.75 9.61 -0.56
CA LYS A 160 15.33 9.12 -1.87
C LYS A 160 16.50 9.06 -2.85
N THR A 161 16.38 8.19 -3.85
CA THR A 161 17.43 7.94 -4.85
C THR A 161 16.87 8.12 -6.25
N VAL A 162 17.74 8.48 -7.20
CA VAL A 162 17.38 8.56 -8.62
C VAL A 162 16.83 7.21 -9.11
N GLY A 163 17.45 6.10 -8.70
CA GLY A 163 16.98 4.75 -9.02
C GLY A 163 15.59 4.45 -8.48
N GLY A 164 15.27 4.90 -7.26
CA GLY A 164 13.93 4.78 -6.70
C GLY A 164 12.88 5.58 -7.48
N THR A 165 13.17 6.83 -7.84
CA THR A 165 12.26 7.66 -8.64
C THR A 165 12.05 7.08 -10.05
N LEU A 166 13.10 6.58 -10.70
CA LEU A 166 12.97 5.91 -12.00
C LEU A 166 12.14 4.63 -11.88
N ALA A 167 12.35 3.84 -10.82
CA ALA A 167 11.54 2.66 -10.53
C ALA A 167 10.06 3.02 -10.32
N PHE A 168 9.77 4.09 -9.58
CA PHE A 168 8.39 4.60 -9.43
C PHE A 168 7.75 4.87 -10.79
N ILE A 169 8.44 5.64 -11.64
CA ILE A 169 7.93 6.06 -12.96
C ILE A 169 7.70 4.85 -13.86
N VAL A 170 8.72 4.00 -14.03
CA VAL A 170 8.65 2.82 -14.90
C VAL A 170 7.58 1.85 -14.43
N SER A 171 7.48 1.63 -13.12
CA SER A 171 6.53 0.68 -12.56
C SER A 171 5.10 1.22 -12.50
N SER A 172 4.85 2.52 -12.67
CA SER A 172 3.51 3.14 -12.57
C SER A 172 2.88 3.51 -13.92
N ILE A 173 3.66 3.54 -15.00
CA ILE A 173 3.14 3.83 -16.36
C ILE A 173 2.60 2.54 -16.98
N TYR A 174 1.36 2.17 -16.61
CA TYR A 174 0.64 1.07 -17.28
C TYR A 174 -0.16 1.53 -18.50
N MET A 175 -0.53 2.82 -18.53
CA MET A 175 -1.28 3.44 -19.61
C MET A 175 -0.68 4.80 -19.94
N PRO A 176 -0.60 5.21 -21.23
CA PRO A 176 -0.05 6.51 -21.61
C PRO A 176 -0.76 7.71 -20.96
N SER A 177 -2.07 7.61 -20.74
CA SER A 177 -2.88 8.65 -20.07
C SER A 177 -2.45 8.93 -18.63
N LEU A 178 -1.76 7.99 -17.98
CA LEU A 178 -1.26 8.13 -16.62
C LEU A 178 0.13 8.77 -16.56
N PHE A 179 0.76 9.09 -17.69
CA PHE A 179 2.11 9.65 -17.70
C PHE A 179 2.20 10.93 -16.88
N VAL A 180 1.31 11.90 -17.11
CA VAL A 180 1.28 13.17 -16.39
C VAL A 180 1.05 12.94 -14.89
N VAL A 181 0.06 12.10 -14.54
CA VAL A 181 -0.24 11.75 -13.14
C VAL A 181 0.96 11.09 -12.47
N THR A 182 1.67 10.21 -13.18
CA THR A 182 2.85 9.53 -12.68
C THR A 182 3.98 10.51 -12.38
N ILE A 183 4.23 11.48 -13.26
CA ILE A 183 5.27 12.49 -13.03
C ILE A 183 4.93 13.36 -11.81
N ILE A 184 3.65 13.76 -11.65
CA ILE A 184 3.21 14.55 -10.50
C ILE A 184 3.37 13.72 -9.21
N CYS A 185 2.92 12.47 -9.20
CA CYS A 185 3.05 11.59 -8.04
C CYS A 185 4.52 11.28 -7.70
N ALA A 186 5.38 11.06 -8.69
CA ALA A 186 6.81 10.88 -8.48
C ALA A 186 7.47 12.14 -7.91
N ALA A 187 7.05 13.33 -8.36
CA ALA A 187 7.51 14.58 -7.79
C ALA A 187 7.10 14.71 -6.30
N VAL A 188 5.84 14.39 -5.97
CA VAL A 188 5.35 14.41 -4.57
C VAL A 188 6.06 13.36 -3.71
N GLU A 189 6.24 12.14 -4.22
CA GLU A 189 6.96 11.05 -3.54
C GLU A 189 8.42 11.44 -3.23
N SER A 190 9.03 12.27 -4.07
CA SER A 190 10.42 12.72 -3.90
C SER A 190 10.60 13.77 -2.78
N ILE A 191 9.53 14.40 -2.30
CA ILE A 191 9.56 15.42 -1.25
C ILE A 191 9.93 14.77 0.11
N PRO A 192 10.64 15.46 1.03
CA PRO A 192 11.01 14.93 2.35
C PRO A 192 9.81 14.83 3.32
N LEU A 193 8.81 14.01 2.98
CA LEU A 193 7.60 13.74 3.77
C LEU A 193 7.44 12.22 4.04
N GLU A 194 8.48 11.56 4.57
CA GLU A 194 8.58 10.09 4.66
C GLU A 194 7.49 9.39 5.48
N ASP A 195 6.83 10.10 6.41
CA ASP A 195 5.75 9.53 7.23
C ASP A 195 4.37 9.73 6.60
N TRP A 196 4.26 10.63 5.63
CA TRP A 196 3.00 10.99 4.98
C TRP A 196 2.99 10.61 3.50
N ASP A 197 4.07 10.02 2.98
CA ASP A 197 4.27 9.70 1.57
C ASP A 197 3.10 8.91 0.99
N ASN A 198 2.62 7.88 1.70
CA ASN A 198 1.47 7.09 1.30
C ASN A 198 0.20 7.93 1.08
N ILE A 199 -0.09 8.83 2.02
CA ILE A 199 -1.28 9.70 1.97
C ILE A 199 -1.10 10.73 0.86
N THR A 200 0.05 11.38 0.78
CA THR A 200 0.31 12.43 -0.21
C THR A 200 0.29 11.88 -1.63
N VAL A 201 0.89 10.72 -1.88
CA VAL A 201 0.89 10.08 -3.21
C VAL A 201 -0.53 9.65 -3.59
N PHE A 202 -1.28 9.04 -2.67
CA PHE A 202 -2.66 8.63 -2.93
C PHE A 202 -3.56 9.83 -3.28
N LEU A 203 -3.57 10.87 -2.44
CA LEU A 203 -4.40 12.06 -2.66
C LEU A 203 -4.00 12.81 -3.94
N THR A 204 -2.69 12.88 -4.23
CA THR A 204 -2.19 13.49 -5.47
C THR A 204 -2.69 12.73 -6.69
N CYS A 205 -2.65 11.40 -6.65
CA CYS A 205 -3.14 10.56 -7.75
C CYS A 205 -4.65 10.76 -7.95
N VAL A 206 -5.43 10.63 -6.89
CA VAL A 206 -6.90 10.83 -6.92
C VAL A 206 -7.27 12.21 -7.45
N GLY A 207 -6.67 13.27 -6.90
CA GLY A 207 -6.94 14.65 -7.32
C GLY A 207 -6.55 14.91 -8.76
N SER A 208 -5.40 14.39 -9.21
CA SER A 208 -4.95 14.54 -10.60
C SER A 208 -5.91 13.84 -11.57
N LEU A 209 -6.38 12.62 -11.25
CA LEU A 209 -7.32 11.88 -12.09
C LEU A 209 -8.68 12.59 -12.16
N MET A 210 -9.18 13.11 -11.04
CA MET A 210 -10.42 13.90 -11.02
C MET A 210 -10.30 15.18 -11.86
N LEU A 211 -9.17 15.88 -11.80
CA LEU A 211 -8.90 17.06 -12.64
C LEU A 211 -8.83 16.72 -14.13
N MET A 212 -8.43 15.50 -14.47
CA MET A 212 -8.47 14.97 -15.84
C MET A 212 -9.85 14.46 -16.26
N GLY A 213 -10.87 14.62 -15.41
CA GLY A 213 -12.26 14.24 -15.70
C GLY A 213 -12.58 12.77 -15.50
N TRP A 214 -11.74 12.00 -14.81
CA TRP A 214 -12.06 10.62 -14.45
C TRP A 214 -13.15 10.60 -13.38
N THR A 215 -14.02 9.59 -13.43
CA THR A 215 -15.11 9.36 -12.47
C THR A 215 -15.15 7.92 -12.05
#